data_AF-A0AAN1WH67-F1
#
_entry.id   AF-A0AAN1WH67-F1
#
_cell.length_a   1.000
_cell.length_b   1.000
_cell.length_c   1.000
_cell.angle_alpha   90.00
_cell.angle_beta   90.00
_cell.angle_gamma   90.00
#
_symmetry.space_group_name_H-M   'P 1'
#
loop_
_entity.id
_entity.type
_entity.pdbx_description
1 polymer ?
#
loop_
_entity_poly.entity_id
_entity_poly.type
_entity_poly.pdbx_seq_one_letter_code
_entity_poly.pdbx_strand_id
1 'polypeptide(L)'
;MKVSDEDTTMSAMQSAYQAGIVARASRRLIECHNLESFLCCAHKTLQDLGCSGFAQFQFNEESRHIKFGDTVRLHQRAALHGAEAYVDGRDDSQFTYHGEQILLIIDIEFCNPRDSDILKDNVAIFADSMSSWLDHHSKLHRERVTSAAEKLSVVNNLNNFTRCLYRINDHLLETQRHVREDLLSQLITAFPVMGLDADQENTILDIVNAAIERENQLLGSQIKQNIELRSLMESAVEALTPAEKRYYATPLLDDDIILFN
;
A
#
# COMPACT_ATOMS: atom_id res chain seq x y z
N MET A 1 22.90 36.48 42.33
CA MET A 1 21.42 36.42 42.39
C MET A 1 21.04 35.10 43.03
N LYS A 2 20.31 35.11 44.15
CA LYS A 2 19.72 33.89 44.71
C LYS A 2 18.45 33.62 43.91
N VAL A 3 18.44 32.53 43.14
CA VAL A 3 17.20 31.96 42.60
C VAL A 3 16.37 31.55 43.82
N SER A 4 15.12 32.01 43.90
CA SER A 4 14.25 31.67 45.03
C SER A 4 13.84 30.19 44.94
N ASP A 5 13.72 29.49 46.08
CA ASP A 5 13.31 28.07 46.10
C ASP A 5 11.91 27.87 45.46
N GLU A 6 11.08 28.91 45.47
CA GLU A 6 9.76 28.98 44.83
C GLU A 6 9.85 28.95 43.29
N ASP A 7 10.82 29.64 42.68
CA ASP A 7 11.04 29.62 41.22
C ASP A 7 11.52 28.25 40.71
N THR A 8 12.29 27.52 41.53
CA THR A 8 12.71 26.14 41.20
C THR A 8 11.60 25.12 41.31
N THR A 9 10.69 25.26 42.28
CA THR A 9 9.57 24.34 42.47
C THR A 9 8.49 24.52 41.41
N MET A 10 8.18 25.78 41.04
CA MET A 10 7.25 26.08 39.94
C MET A 10 7.77 25.57 38.59
N SER A 11 9.06 25.76 38.30
CA SER A 11 9.69 25.27 37.07
C SER A 11 9.68 23.73 36.98
N ALA A 12 9.91 23.03 38.10
CA ALA A 12 9.84 21.57 38.15
C ALA A 12 8.40 21.04 37.93
N MET A 13 7.39 21.70 38.48
CA MET A 13 5.98 21.34 38.26
C MET A 13 5.56 21.52 36.79
N GLN A 14 6.01 22.61 36.14
CA GLN A 14 5.73 22.86 34.73
C GLN A 14 6.41 21.84 33.82
N SER A 15 7.68 21.50 34.10
CA SER A 15 8.40 20.44 33.40
C SER A 15 7.69 19.09 33.51
N ALA A 16 7.27 18.71 34.72
CA ALA A 16 6.53 17.47 34.95
C ALA A 16 5.17 17.43 34.22
N TYR A 17 4.48 18.58 34.16
CA TYR A 17 3.22 18.72 33.43
C TYR A 17 3.41 18.52 31.92
N GLN A 18 4.38 19.20 31.31
CA GLN A 18 4.72 19.08 29.89
C GLN A 18 5.16 17.65 29.54
N ALA A 19 6.03 17.04 30.35
CA ALA A 19 6.44 15.65 30.18
C ALA A 19 5.24 14.68 30.24
N GLY A 20 4.27 14.95 31.13
CA GLY A 20 3.03 14.17 31.23
C GLY A 20 2.10 14.33 30.02
N ILE A 21 2.12 15.49 29.34
CA ILE A 21 1.43 15.67 28.05
C ILE A 21 2.13 14.84 26.97
N VAL A 22 3.45 15.00 26.83
CA VAL A 22 4.25 14.28 25.82
C VAL A 22 4.12 12.77 25.99
N ALA A 23 4.23 12.24 27.21
CA ALA A 23 4.11 10.80 27.45
C ALA A 23 2.72 10.25 27.05
N ARG A 24 1.64 10.99 27.32
CA ARG A 24 0.29 10.60 26.88
C ARG A 24 0.13 10.68 25.37
N ALA A 25 0.72 11.70 24.74
CA ALA A 25 0.71 11.87 23.30
C ALA A 25 1.49 10.77 22.59
N SER A 26 2.71 10.45 23.04
CA SER A 26 3.50 9.34 22.48
C SER A 26 2.76 8.00 22.58
N ARG A 27 2.00 7.76 23.67
CA ARG A 27 1.13 6.59 23.75
C ARG A 27 -0.01 6.60 22.73
N ARG A 28 -0.66 7.75 22.52
CA ARG A 28 -1.71 7.91 21.50
C ARG A 28 -1.17 7.75 20.09
N LEU A 29 0.06 8.19 19.82
CA LEU A 29 0.72 7.97 18.52
C LEU A 29 0.82 6.48 18.19
N ILE A 30 1.14 5.63 19.18
CA ILE A 30 1.19 4.17 18.98
C ILE A 30 -0.19 3.61 18.57
N GLU A 31 -1.27 4.21 19.05
CA GLU A 31 -2.65 3.80 18.74
C GLU A 31 -3.16 4.37 17.39
N CYS A 32 -2.41 5.29 16.76
CA CYS A 32 -2.80 5.88 15.48
C CYS A 32 -2.62 4.88 14.32
N HIS A 33 -3.66 4.68 13.52
CA HIS A 33 -3.64 3.73 12.40
C HIS A 33 -3.55 4.41 11.03
N ASN A 34 -3.83 5.71 10.96
CA ASN A 34 -3.83 6.48 9.72
C ASN A 34 -3.17 7.86 9.95
N LEU A 35 -2.81 8.51 8.84
CA LEU A 35 -2.15 9.81 8.85
C LEU A 35 -3.01 10.89 9.51
N GLU A 36 -4.34 10.84 9.34
CA GLU A 36 -5.26 11.82 9.93
C GLU A 36 -5.29 11.77 11.46
N SER A 37 -5.34 10.56 12.05
CA SER A 37 -5.28 10.38 13.50
C SER A 37 -3.94 10.85 14.07
N PHE A 38 -2.85 10.60 13.32
CA PHE A 38 -1.52 11.12 13.65
C PHE A 38 -1.51 12.65 13.66
N LEU A 39 -2.00 13.30 12.61
CA LEU A 39 -2.04 14.77 12.50
C LEU A 39 -2.90 15.38 13.62
N CYS A 40 -4.07 14.80 13.92
CA CYS A 40 -4.92 15.21 15.04
C CYS A 40 -4.20 15.07 16.38
N CYS A 41 -3.47 13.97 16.60
CA CYS A 41 -2.68 13.76 17.81
C CYS A 41 -1.56 14.79 17.93
N ALA A 42 -0.81 15.04 16.85
CA ALA A 42 0.25 16.04 16.81
C ALA A 42 -0.28 17.45 17.11
N HIS A 43 -1.33 17.87 16.38
CA HIS A 43 -1.95 19.17 16.54
C HIS A 43 -2.45 19.41 17.98
N LYS A 44 -3.21 18.45 18.53
CA LYS A 44 -3.72 18.55 19.90
C LYS A 44 -2.62 18.60 20.94
N THR A 45 -1.54 17.83 20.76
CA THR A 45 -0.43 17.81 21.71
C THR A 45 0.32 19.14 21.71
N LEU A 46 0.55 19.73 20.53
CA LEU A 46 1.21 21.02 20.40
C LEU A 46 0.35 22.16 20.98
N GLN A 47 -0.98 22.08 20.83
CA GLN A 47 -1.92 22.98 21.51
C GLN A 47 -1.93 22.78 23.03
N ASP A 48 -1.95 21.54 23.52
CA ASP A 48 -1.94 21.22 24.96
C ASP A 48 -0.64 21.70 25.63
N LEU A 49 0.48 21.72 24.90
CA LEU A 49 1.75 22.31 25.33
C LEU A 49 1.74 23.85 25.33
N GLY A 50 0.68 24.48 24.83
CA GLY A 50 0.55 25.95 24.72
C GLY A 50 1.44 26.56 23.64
N CYS A 51 1.88 25.76 22.66
CA CYS A 51 2.74 26.24 21.59
C CYS A 51 1.94 26.93 20.50
N SER A 52 2.56 27.89 19.81
CA SER A 52 2.07 28.37 18.52
C SER A 52 3.14 28.20 17.46
N GLY A 53 2.74 27.84 16.25
CA GLY A 53 3.68 27.58 15.18
C GLY A 53 3.12 26.79 14.01
N PHE A 54 4.03 26.13 13.32
CA PHE A 54 3.78 25.42 12.08
C PHE A 54 4.54 24.09 12.07
N ALA A 55 3.90 23.03 11.58
CA ALA A 55 4.57 21.77 11.30
C ALA A 55 4.25 21.30 9.88
N GLN A 56 5.27 20.75 9.22
CA GLN A 56 5.18 20.03 7.97
C GLN A 56 5.61 18.59 8.21
N PHE A 57 4.82 17.66 7.69
CA PHE A 57 5.07 16.23 7.73
C PHE A 57 5.12 15.71 6.31
N GLN A 58 6.19 14.98 5.98
CA GLN A 58 6.33 14.29 4.72
C GLN A 58 6.03 12.81 4.91
N PHE A 59 4.98 12.32 4.25
CA PHE A 59 4.59 10.91 4.30
C PHE A 59 4.52 10.35 2.88
N ASN A 60 5.51 9.52 2.53
CA ASN A 60 5.72 9.03 1.16
C ASN A 60 5.86 10.20 0.16
N GLU A 61 4.94 10.32 -0.80
CA GLU A 61 4.91 11.38 -1.83
C GLU A 61 4.05 12.59 -1.42
N GLU A 62 3.36 12.53 -0.29
CA GLU A 62 2.47 13.59 0.18
C GLU A 62 3.13 14.44 1.28
N SER A 63 2.99 15.76 1.16
CA SER A 63 3.31 16.71 2.23
C SER A 63 2.01 17.17 2.90
N ARG A 64 1.98 17.12 4.23
CA ARG A 64 0.87 17.63 5.05
C ARG A 64 1.38 18.71 5.96
N HIS A 65 0.60 19.77 6.10
CA HIS A 65 0.95 20.93 6.88
C HIS A 65 -0.10 21.15 7.95
N ILE A 66 0.32 21.44 9.18
CA ILE A 66 -0.56 21.83 10.26
C ILE A 66 -0.08 23.15 10.86
N LYS A 67 -1.05 23.99 11.19
CA LYS A 67 -0.86 25.19 11.96
C LYS A 67 -1.42 24.93 13.36
N PHE A 68 -0.75 25.39 14.40
CA PHE A 68 -1.24 25.29 15.78
C PHE A 68 -1.05 26.61 16.51
N GLY A 69 -1.94 26.88 17.47
CA GLY A 69 -1.95 28.11 18.26
C GLY A 69 -2.42 29.37 17.52
N ASP A 70 -2.48 30.47 18.27
CA ASP A 70 -3.09 31.73 17.82
C ASP A 70 -2.07 32.65 17.14
N THR A 71 -0.83 32.67 17.65
CA THR A 71 0.27 33.46 17.11
C THR A 71 1.07 32.63 16.12
N VAL A 72 0.71 32.69 14.85
CA VAL A 72 1.56 32.13 13.79
C VAL A 72 1.88 33.25 12.82
N ARG A 73 3.03 33.91 13.05
CA ARG A 73 3.52 34.97 12.15
C ARG A 73 3.98 34.40 10.79
N LEU A 74 4.13 33.07 10.70
CA LEU A 74 4.79 32.32 9.61
C LEU A 74 3.97 32.04 8.33
N HIS A 75 2.74 32.56 8.20
CA HIS A 75 1.83 32.19 7.08
C HIS A 75 2.30 32.49 5.66
N GLN A 76 3.34 33.29 5.45
CA GLN A 76 3.68 33.78 4.10
C GLN A 76 5.06 33.41 3.56
N ARG A 77 5.97 32.82 4.35
CA ARG A 77 7.33 32.51 3.87
C ARG A 77 7.66 31.02 3.82
N ALA A 78 7.23 30.23 4.82
CA ALA A 78 7.45 28.79 4.84
C ALA A 78 6.64 28.04 3.76
N ALA A 79 5.41 28.49 3.48
CA ALA A 79 4.54 27.92 2.45
C ALA A 79 4.97 28.27 1.01
N LEU A 80 5.80 29.31 0.80
CA LEU A 80 6.15 29.85 -0.52
C LEU A 80 7.55 29.45 -1.02
N HIS A 81 8.46 29.03 -0.14
CA HIS A 81 9.86 28.78 -0.52
C HIS A 81 10.39 27.38 -0.17
N GLY A 82 9.55 26.51 0.40
CA GLY A 82 10.00 25.21 0.91
C GLY A 82 10.86 25.35 2.17
N ALA A 83 10.94 24.25 2.93
CA ALA A 83 11.68 24.14 4.19
C ALA A 83 13.13 24.67 4.12
N GLU A 84 13.77 24.58 2.95
CA GLU A 84 15.19 24.90 2.73
C GLU A 84 15.53 26.39 2.89
N ALA A 85 14.56 27.30 2.73
CA ALA A 85 14.81 28.75 2.83
C ALA A 85 14.84 29.29 4.27
N TYR A 86 14.45 28.48 5.26
CA TYR A 86 14.30 28.93 6.67
C TYR A 86 15.45 28.52 7.59
N VAL A 87 16.39 27.70 7.12
CA VAL A 87 17.48 27.17 7.95
C VAL A 87 18.56 28.23 8.27
N ASP A 88 18.59 29.36 7.55
CA ASP A 88 19.71 30.31 7.61
C ASP A 88 19.42 31.62 8.38
N GLY A 89 18.27 31.72 9.05
CA GLY A 89 17.92 32.87 9.90
C GLY A 89 17.91 32.47 11.38
N ARG A 90 19.00 32.67 12.12
CA ARG A 90 18.99 32.58 13.58
C ARG A 90 18.17 33.75 14.14
N ASP A 91 16.86 33.57 14.24
CA ASP A 91 15.99 34.45 14.99
C ASP A 91 15.78 33.83 16.39
N ASP A 92 16.27 34.50 17.44
CA ASP A 92 16.20 34.00 18.83
C ASP A 92 14.76 33.85 19.34
N SER A 93 13.78 34.33 18.57
CA SER A 93 12.35 34.21 18.81
C SER A 93 11.73 32.88 18.35
N GLN A 94 12.49 31.99 17.71
CA GLN A 94 11.96 30.74 17.13
C GLN A 94 12.78 29.51 17.50
N PHE A 95 12.06 28.40 17.72
CA PHE A 95 12.63 27.07 17.80
C PHE A 95 12.28 26.27 16.55
N THR A 96 13.29 25.75 15.86
CA THR A 96 13.11 24.92 14.66
C THR A 96 13.67 23.53 14.92
N TYR A 97 12.85 22.51 14.72
CA TYR A 97 13.25 21.11 14.65
C TYR A 97 13.14 20.64 13.20
N HIS A 98 14.24 20.08 12.69
CA HIS A 98 14.32 19.59 11.31
C HIS A 98 14.75 18.12 11.33
N GLY A 99 13.79 17.23 11.08
CA GLY A 99 14.00 15.81 10.84
C GLY A 99 13.88 15.46 9.34
N GLU A 100 14.03 14.18 9.00
CA GLU A 100 13.92 13.70 7.61
C GLU A 100 12.50 13.86 7.05
N GLN A 101 11.49 13.55 7.87
CA GLN A 101 10.07 13.59 7.49
C GLN A 101 9.29 14.68 8.23
N ILE A 102 9.94 15.50 9.05
CA ILE A 102 9.30 16.49 9.92
C ILE A 102 10.07 17.80 9.85
N LEU A 103 9.37 18.89 9.57
CA LEU A 103 9.81 20.24 9.90
C LEU A 103 8.83 20.83 10.90
N LEU A 104 9.32 21.24 12.07
CA LEU A 104 8.51 21.87 13.11
C LEU A 104 9.14 23.20 13.49
N ILE A 105 8.33 24.26 13.43
CA ILE A 105 8.73 25.63 13.78
C ILE A 105 7.78 26.12 14.88
N ILE A 106 8.33 26.54 16.01
CA ILE A 106 7.59 27.02 17.19
C ILE A 106 8.04 28.44 17.51
N ASP A 107 7.07 29.34 17.68
CA ASP A 107 7.31 30.70 18.16
C ASP A 107 7.54 30.66 19.69
N ILE A 108 8.73 31.08 20.13
CA ILE A 108 9.15 31.08 21.55
C ILE A 108 9.40 32.51 22.09
N GLU A 109 9.11 33.54 21.31
CA GLU A 109 9.33 34.97 21.63
C GLU A 109 8.77 35.40 22.99
N PHE A 110 7.65 34.81 23.41
CA PHE A 110 6.95 35.16 24.65
C PHE A 110 7.27 34.22 25.82
N CYS A 111 8.15 33.24 25.63
CA CYS A 111 8.56 32.32 26.69
C CYS A 111 9.74 32.90 27.48
N ASN A 112 9.71 32.74 28.80
CA ASN A 112 10.91 32.99 29.62
C ASN A 112 12.02 32.03 29.18
N PRO A 113 13.31 32.44 29.18
CA PRO A 113 14.40 31.60 28.67
C PRO A 113 14.44 30.19 29.27
N ARG A 114 14.25 30.08 30.59
CA ARG A 114 14.25 28.79 31.31
C ARG A 114 13.06 27.89 30.92
N ASP A 115 11.88 28.47 30.76
CA ASP A 115 10.69 27.72 30.34
C ASP A 115 10.79 27.34 28.85
N SER A 116 11.47 28.18 28.05
CA SER A 116 11.77 27.90 26.65
C SER A 116 12.64 26.67 26.48
N ASP A 117 13.66 26.49 27.32
CA ASP A 117 14.56 25.33 27.20
C ASP A 117 13.86 24.03 27.59
N ILE A 118 13.05 24.05 28.67
CA ILE A 118 12.22 22.90 29.06
C ILE A 118 11.22 22.54 27.96
N LEU A 119 10.62 23.55 27.32
CA LEU A 119 9.69 23.33 26.22
C LEU A 119 10.40 22.71 25.01
N LYS A 120 11.57 23.23 24.62
CA LYS A 120 12.38 22.69 23.51
C LYS A 120 12.72 21.22 23.74
N ASP A 121 13.14 20.85 24.94
CA ASP A 121 13.48 19.46 25.27
C ASP A 121 12.26 18.54 25.15
N ASN A 122 11.12 18.94 25.72
CA ASN A 122 9.88 18.15 25.66
C ASN A 122 9.34 18.02 24.22
N VAL A 123 9.40 19.11 23.45
CA VAL A 123 9.00 19.11 22.04
C VAL A 123 9.93 18.23 21.22
N ALA A 124 11.25 18.27 21.46
CA ALA A 124 12.21 17.42 20.75
C ALA A 124 11.91 15.92 20.99
N ILE A 125 11.64 15.53 22.24
CA ILE A 125 11.23 14.15 22.57
C ILE A 125 9.94 13.75 21.84
N PHE A 126 8.97 14.67 21.75
CA PHE A 126 7.75 14.42 21.02
C PHE A 126 7.98 14.33 19.51
N ALA A 127 8.84 15.18 18.95
CA ALA A 127 9.22 15.15 17.54
C ALA A 127 9.91 13.85 17.16
N ASP A 128 10.79 13.31 18.02
CA ASP A 128 11.40 12.00 17.82
C ASP A 128 10.36 10.87 17.85
N SER A 129 9.35 10.97 18.73
CA SER A 129 8.23 10.03 18.77
C SER A 129 7.41 10.07 17.48
N MET A 130 7.15 11.28 16.96
CA MET A 130 6.45 11.47 15.69
C MET A 130 7.27 10.93 14.51
N SER A 131 8.58 11.19 14.48
CA SER A 131 9.47 10.72 13.42
C SER A 131 9.50 9.19 13.38
N SER A 132 9.62 8.55 14.56
CA SER A 132 9.59 7.09 14.67
C SER A 132 8.28 6.48 14.15
N TRP A 133 7.15 7.16 14.39
CA TRP A 133 5.85 6.73 13.86
C TRP A 133 5.80 6.85 12.33
N LEU A 134 6.24 7.99 11.78
CA LEU A 134 6.25 8.22 10.33
C LEU A 134 7.16 7.22 9.61
N ASP A 135 8.34 6.93 10.14
CA ASP A 135 9.27 5.94 9.58
C ASP A 135 8.63 4.54 9.55
N HIS A 136 8.04 4.14 10.68
CA HIS A 136 7.40 2.82 10.80
C HIS A 136 6.24 2.67 9.81
N HIS A 137 5.36 3.67 9.74
CA HIS A 137 4.19 3.61 8.86
C HIS A 137 4.55 3.79 7.38
N SER A 138 5.57 4.58 7.05
CA SER A 138 6.09 4.72 5.69
C SER A 138 6.67 3.39 5.19
N LYS A 139 7.44 2.69 6.05
CA LYS A 139 7.96 1.36 5.73
C LYS A 139 6.86 0.33 5.52
N LEU A 140 5.89 0.26 6.44
CA LEU A 140 4.73 -0.63 6.31
C LEU A 140 3.92 -0.34 5.04
N HIS A 141 3.72 0.94 4.68
CA HIS A 141 3.04 1.30 3.45
C HIS A 141 3.81 0.81 2.23
N ARG A 142 5.12 1.03 2.19
CA ARG A 142 5.98 0.56 1.09
C ARG A 142 5.92 -0.97 0.94
N GLU A 143 6.01 -1.72 2.03
CA GLU A 143 5.89 -3.19 2.03
C GLU A 143 4.51 -3.66 1.52
N ARG A 144 3.44 -2.96 1.89
CA ARG A 144 2.09 -3.27 1.39
C ARG A 144 1.95 -3.01 -0.10
N VAL A 145 2.49 -1.89 -0.59
CA VAL A 145 2.47 -1.53 -2.02
C VAL A 145 3.27 -2.55 -2.83
N THR A 146 4.48 -2.93 -2.38
CA THR A 146 5.29 -3.95 -3.07
C THR A 146 4.60 -5.31 -3.06
N SER A 147 4.04 -5.74 -1.93
CA SER A 147 3.30 -7.00 -1.85
C SER A 147 2.05 -7.00 -2.74
N ALA A 148 1.32 -5.88 -2.82
CA ALA A 148 0.18 -5.75 -3.72
C ALA A 148 0.60 -5.82 -5.20
N ALA A 149 1.71 -5.18 -5.57
CA ALA A 149 2.26 -5.25 -6.93
C ALA A 149 2.69 -6.67 -7.32
N GLU A 150 3.33 -7.40 -6.40
CA GLU A 150 3.70 -8.81 -6.59
C GLU A 150 2.47 -9.70 -6.77
N LYS A 151 1.45 -9.55 -5.91
CA LYS A 151 0.17 -10.28 -6.04
C LYS A 151 -0.51 -9.99 -7.37
N LEU A 152 -0.53 -8.73 -7.81
CA LEU A 152 -1.10 -8.34 -9.10
C LEU A 152 -0.33 -8.99 -10.26
N SER A 153 1.00 -9.06 -10.19
CA SER A 153 1.83 -9.75 -11.18
C SER A 153 1.50 -11.24 -11.25
N VAL A 154 1.36 -11.91 -10.10
CA VAL A 154 0.93 -13.32 -10.02
C VAL A 154 -0.45 -13.52 -10.66
N VAL A 155 -1.43 -12.67 -10.32
CA VAL A 155 -2.79 -12.73 -10.90
C VAL A 155 -2.75 -12.56 -12.42
N ASN A 156 -1.93 -11.63 -12.94
CA ASN A 156 -1.77 -11.45 -14.38
C ASN A 156 -1.16 -12.68 -15.06
N ASN A 157 -0.16 -13.32 -14.43
CA ASN A 157 0.44 -14.55 -14.95
C ASN A 157 -0.54 -15.71 -14.95
N LEU A 158 -1.32 -15.88 -13.87
CA LEU A 158 -2.38 -16.88 -13.78
C LEU A 158 -3.42 -16.67 -14.89
N ASN A 159 -3.88 -15.44 -15.09
CA ASN A 159 -4.82 -15.12 -16.18
C ASN A 159 -4.25 -15.41 -17.57
N ASN A 160 -2.98 -15.11 -17.81
CA ASN A 160 -2.32 -15.42 -19.08
C ASN A 160 -2.22 -16.93 -19.31
N PHE A 161 -1.85 -17.69 -18.28
CA PHE A 161 -1.78 -19.14 -18.37
C PHE A 161 -3.17 -19.75 -18.60
N THR A 162 -4.20 -19.28 -17.91
CA THR A 162 -5.59 -19.71 -18.15
C THR A 162 -5.99 -19.47 -19.61
N ARG A 163 -5.66 -18.31 -20.20
CA ARG A 163 -5.88 -18.05 -21.64
C ARG A 163 -5.09 -19.00 -22.55
N CYS A 164 -3.86 -19.34 -22.20
CA CYS A 164 -3.09 -20.33 -22.96
C CYS A 164 -3.73 -21.72 -22.90
N LEU A 165 -4.25 -22.15 -21.74
CA LEU A 165 -4.98 -23.41 -21.62
C LEU A 165 -6.21 -23.45 -22.53
N TYR A 166 -6.99 -22.35 -22.60
CA TYR A 166 -8.12 -22.27 -23.54
C TYR A 166 -7.66 -22.51 -24.98
N ARG A 167 -6.62 -21.80 -25.43
CA ARG A 167 -6.11 -21.92 -26.80
C ARG A 167 -5.61 -23.33 -27.11
N ILE A 168 -4.91 -23.97 -26.17
CA ILE A 168 -4.43 -25.35 -26.34
C ILE A 168 -5.62 -26.30 -26.45
N ASN A 169 -6.63 -26.13 -25.60
CA ASN A 169 -7.80 -27.00 -25.60
C ASN A 169 -8.60 -26.89 -26.91
N ASP A 170 -8.81 -25.67 -27.39
CA ASP A 170 -9.48 -25.40 -28.66
C ASP A 170 -8.68 -26.00 -29.84
N HIS A 171 -7.35 -25.81 -29.84
CA HIS A 171 -6.49 -26.35 -30.89
C HIS A 171 -6.41 -27.88 -30.89
N LEU A 172 -6.39 -28.52 -29.72
CA LEU A 172 -6.44 -29.98 -29.61
C LEU A 172 -7.74 -30.54 -30.17
N LEU A 173 -8.89 -29.91 -29.85
CA LEU A 173 -10.20 -30.29 -30.40
C LEU A 173 -10.25 -30.13 -31.91
N GLU A 174 -9.72 -29.03 -32.45
CA GLU A 174 -9.68 -28.76 -33.89
C GLU A 174 -8.74 -29.72 -34.63
N THR A 175 -7.53 -29.93 -34.12
CA THR A 175 -6.54 -30.86 -34.71
C THR A 175 -7.09 -32.27 -34.74
N GLN A 176 -7.71 -32.72 -33.65
CA GLN A 176 -8.32 -34.05 -33.59
C GLN A 176 -9.42 -34.21 -34.64
N ARG A 177 -10.31 -33.22 -34.76
CA ARG A 177 -11.38 -33.23 -35.76
C ARG A 177 -10.80 -33.35 -37.17
N HIS A 178 -9.77 -32.58 -37.49
CA HIS A 178 -9.12 -32.63 -38.79
C HIS A 178 -8.46 -33.97 -39.08
N VAL A 179 -7.68 -34.52 -38.13
CA VAL A 179 -7.04 -35.84 -38.31
C VAL A 179 -8.07 -36.93 -38.52
N ARG A 180 -9.19 -36.90 -37.78
CA ARG A 180 -10.29 -37.85 -37.97
C ARG A 180 -10.93 -37.73 -39.35
N GLU A 181 -11.25 -36.52 -39.78
CA GLU A 181 -11.87 -36.27 -41.09
C GLU A 181 -10.93 -36.68 -42.24
N ASP A 182 -9.63 -36.41 -42.12
CA ASP A 182 -8.62 -36.76 -43.12
C ASP A 182 -8.40 -38.29 -43.20
N LEU A 183 -8.25 -38.98 -42.07
CA LEU A 183 -8.12 -40.44 -42.03
C LEU A 183 -9.35 -41.13 -42.63
N LEU A 184 -10.56 -40.68 -42.28
CA LEU A 184 -11.79 -41.24 -42.85
C LEU A 184 -11.86 -41.00 -44.36
N SER A 185 -11.48 -39.81 -44.83
CA SER A 185 -11.43 -39.50 -46.26
C SER A 185 -10.42 -40.39 -46.99
N GLN A 186 -9.21 -40.55 -46.44
CA GLN A 186 -8.17 -41.41 -47.02
C GLN A 186 -8.63 -42.86 -47.11
N LEU A 187 -9.24 -43.41 -46.06
CA LEU A 187 -9.75 -44.79 -46.05
C LEU A 187 -10.88 -44.98 -47.07
N ILE A 188 -11.84 -44.06 -47.14
CA ILE A 188 -12.93 -44.09 -48.14
C ILE A 188 -12.37 -44.07 -49.56
N THR A 189 -11.30 -43.31 -49.82
CA THR A 189 -10.66 -43.27 -51.14
C THR A 189 -9.81 -44.50 -51.45
N ALA A 190 -9.23 -45.14 -50.43
CA ALA A 190 -8.26 -46.22 -50.62
C ALA A 190 -8.91 -47.61 -50.68
N PHE A 191 -9.96 -47.89 -49.91
CA PHE A 191 -10.62 -49.20 -49.89
C PHE A 191 -11.08 -49.71 -51.26
N PRO A 192 -11.75 -48.89 -52.11
CA PRO A 192 -12.17 -49.35 -53.44
C PRO A 192 -11.01 -49.72 -54.38
N VAL A 193 -9.80 -49.21 -54.12
CA VAL A 193 -8.60 -49.43 -54.94
C VAL A 193 -7.81 -50.66 -54.47
N MET A 194 -7.97 -51.08 -53.22
CA MET A 194 -7.23 -52.19 -52.63
C MET A 194 -7.80 -53.57 -53.00
N GLY A 195 -9.00 -53.65 -53.60
CA GLY A 195 -9.62 -54.92 -53.99
C GLY A 195 -9.90 -55.84 -52.80
N LEU A 196 -10.16 -55.25 -51.63
CA LEU A 196 -10.49 -55.95 -50.40
C LEU A 196 -11.87 -56.59 -50.53
N ASP A 197 -12.03 -57.77 -49.95
CA ASP A 197 -13.35 -58.36 -49.72
C ASP A 197 -14.02 -57.69 -48.50
N ALA A 198 -15.35 -57.73 -48.47
CA ALA A 198 -16.16 -56.97 -47.50
C ALA A 198 -15.79 -57.28 -46.03
N ASP A 199 -15.34 -58.51 -45.74
CA ASP A 199 -14.92 -58.91 -44.39
C ASP A 199 -13.58 -58.26 -43.98
N GLN A 200 -12.65 -58.05 -44.93
CA GLN A 200 -11.39 -57.33 -44.68
C GLN A 200 -11.62 -55.83 -44.50
N GLU A 201 -12.50 -55.22 -45.30
CA GLU A 201 -12.87 -53.80 -45.13
C GLU A 201 -13.51 -53.56 -43.76
N ASN A 202 -14.45 -54.42 -43.34
CA ASN A 202 -15.08 -54.34 -42.03
C ASN A 202 -14.07 -54.52 -40.88
N THR A 203 -13.12 -55.45 -41.02
CA THR A 203 -12.08 -55.67 -40.00
C THR A 203 -11.16 -54.45 -39.86
N ILE A 204 -10.77 -53.81 -40.97
CA ILE A 204 -9.95 -52.60 -40.93
C ILE A 204 -10.74 -51.43 -40.33
N LEU A 205 -12.02 -51.28 -40.69
CA LEU A 205 -12.91 -50.29 -40.10
C LEU A 205 -13.05 -50.48 -38.58
N ASP A 206 -13.20 -51.72 -38.10
CA ASP A 206 -13.30 -52.01 -36.67
C ASP A 206 -12.00 -51.67 -35.92
N ILE A 207 -10.84 -51.97 -36.50
CA ILE A 207 -9.53 -51.61 -35.92
C ILE A 207 -9.35 -50.09 -35.86
N VAL A 208 -9.71 -49.38 -36.93
CA VAL A 208 -9.63 -47.91 -37.00
C VAL A 208 -10.60 -47.26 -36.01
N ASN A 209 -11.84 -47.75 -35.92
CA ASN A 209 -12.83 -47.27 -34.96
C ASN A 209 -12.37 -47.49 -33.52
N ALA A 210 -11.81 -48.65 -33.20
CA ALA A 210 -11.25 -48.93 -31.88
C ALA A 210 -10.05 -48.01 -31.54
N ALA A 211 -9.20 -47.71 -32.53
CA ALA A 211 -8.09 -46.77 -32.35
C ALA A 211 -8.58 -45.32 -32.12
N ILE A 212 -9.57 -44.87 -32.91
CA ILE A 212 -10.22 -43.55 -32.75
C ILE A 212 -10.88 -43.45 -31.37
N GLU A 213 -11.56 -44.50 -30.92
CA GLU A 213 -12.23 -44.50 -29.62
C GLU A 213 -11.24 -44.44 -28.45
N ARG A 214 -10.09 -45.13 -28.57
CA ARG A 214 -9.00 -45.05 -27.59
C ARG A 214 -8.37 -43.65 -27.51
N GLU A 215 -8.11 -43.04 -28.66
CA GLU A 215 -7.64 -41.65 -28.76
C GLU A 215 -8.66 -40.67 -28.16
N ASN A 216 -9.96 -40.84 -28.44
CA ASN A 216 -11.03 -40.03 -27.86
C ASN A 216 -11.05 -40.10 -26.33
N GLN A 217 -10.83 -41.28 -25.75
CA GLN A 217 -10.77 -41.45 -24.30
C GLN A 217 -9.56 -40.76 -23.68
N LEU A 218 -8.39 -40.86 -24.30
CA LEU A 218 -7.16 -40.19 -23.85
C LEU A 218 -7.31 -38.66 -23.94
N LEU A 219 -7.83 -38.16 -25.06
CA LEU A 219 -8.07 -36.73 -25.22
C LEU A 219 -9.13 -36.22 -24.24
N GLY A 220 -10.23 -36.95 -24.05
CA GLY A 220 -11.26 -36.62 -23.08
C GLY A 220 -10.72 -36.53 -21.65
N SER A 221 -9.80 -37.42 -21.28
CA SER A 221 -9.09 -37.37 -19.99
C SER A 221 -8.22 -36.12 -19.86
N GLN A 222 -7.46 -35.78 -20.91
CA GLN A 222 -6.58 -34.60 -20.91
C GLN A 222 -7.38 -33.28 -20.87
N ILE A 223 -8.51 -33.21 -21.60
CA ILE A 223 -9.45 -32.07 -21.55
C ILE A 223 -9.99 -31.91 -20.13
N LYS A 224 -10.40 -33.01 -19.49
CA LYS A 224 -10.92 -32.98 -18.11
C LYS A 224 -9.88 -32.45 -17.13
N GLN A 225 -8.63 -32.93 -17.21
CA GLN A 225 -7.52 -32.44 -16.39
C GLN A 225 -7.27 -30.94 -16.59
N ASN A 226 -7.33 -30.45 -17.84
CA ASN A 226 -7.19 -29.03 -18.13
C ASN A 226 -8.32 -28.18 -17.55
N ILE A 227 -9.57 -28.69 -17.55
CA ILE A 227 -10.72 -28.02 -16.93
C ILE A 227 -10.56 -27.95 -15.40
N GLU A 228 -10.10 -29.05 -14.77
CA GLU A 228 -9.83 -29.08 -13.33
C GLU A 228 -8.70 -28.11 -12.95
N LEU A 229 -7.60 -28.09 -13.72
CA LEU A 229 -6.50 -27.15 -13.53
C LEU A 229 -6.97 -25.70 -13.65
N ARG A 230 -7.83 -25.42 -14.65
CA ARG A 230 -8.43 -24.10 -14.82
C ARG A 230 -9.23 -23.67 -13.58
N SER A 231 -10.10 -24.54 -13.05
CA SER A 231 -10.92 -24.23 -11.87
C SER A 231 -10.06 -23.90 -10.65
N LEU A 232 -8.96 -24.64 -10.45
CA LEU A 232 -7.98 -24.36 -9.40
C LEU A 232 -7.31 -22.99 -9.58
N MET A 233 -7.02 -22.60 -10.82
CA MET A 233 -6.39 -21.29 -11.10
C MET A 233 -7.36 -20.13 -10.94
N GLU A 234 -8.62 -20.29 -11.34
CA GLU A 234 -9.68 -19.30 -11.09
C GLU A 234 -9.87 -19.10 -9.58
N SER A 235 -9.90 -20.19 -8.81
CA SER A 235 -9.98 -20.14 -7.34
C SER A 235 -8.75 -19.46 -6.69
N ALA A 236 -7.55 -19.72 -7.23
CA ALA A 236 -6.32 -19.08 -6.76
C ALA A 236 -6.31 -17.56 -7.04
N VAL A 237 -6.84 -17.13 -8.20
CA VAL A 237 -7.01 -15.71 -8.52
C VAL A 237 -8.01 -15.06 -7.55
N GLU A 238 -9.14 -15.69 -7.27
CA GLU A 238 -10.13 -15.17 -6.30
C GLU A 238 -9.53 -15.03 -4.89
N ALA A 239 -8.77 -16.01 -4.43
CA ALA A 239 -8.12 -15.97 -3.11
C ALA A 239 -7.01 -14.92 -3.01
N LEU A 240 -6.32 -14.62 -4.11
CA LEU A 240 -5.23 -13.63 -4.16
C LEU A 240 -5.73 -12.21 -4.45
N THR A 241 -6.94 -12.06 -5.00
CA THR A 241 -7.57 -10.77 -5.22
C THR A 241 -8.04 -10.24 -3.87
N PRO A 242 -7.49 -9.11 -3.36
CA PRO A 242 -7.87 -8.63 -2.05
C PRO A 242 -9.38 -8.30 -2.00
N ALA A 243 -10.06 -8.71 -0.93
CA ALA A 243 -11.45 -8.31 -0.63
C ALA A 243 -11.60 -6.79 -0.31
N GLU A 244 -10.54 -6.00 -0.47
CA GLU A 244 -10.43 -4.64 0.04
C GLU A 244 -10.73 -3.60 -1.04
N LYS A 245 -11.94 -3.63 -1.57
CA LYS A 245 -12.58 -2.41 -2.14
C LYS A 245 -13.39 -1.63 -1.11
N ARG A 246 -13.29 -1.94 0.19
CA ARG A 246 -14.17 -1.38 1.23
C ARG A 246 -13.56 -0.49 2.30
N TYR A 247 -12.25 -0.22 2.32
CA TYR A 247 -11.66 0.55 3.44
C TYR A 247 -10.88 1.83 3.11
N TYR A 248 -10.72 2.21 1.84
CA TYR A 248 -10.00 3.44 1.49
C TYR A 248 -10.66 4.26 0.37
N ALA A 249 -11.98 4.34 0.41
CA ALA A 249 -12.74 5.30 -0.39
C ALA A 249 -13.80 5.97 0.50
N THR A 250 -13.34 6.82 1.42
CA THR A 250 -14.21 7.86 1.99
C THR A 250 -13.61 9.20 1.59
N PRO A 251 -14.25 9.96 0.70
CA PRO A 251 -13.85 11.32 0.42
C PRO A 251 -14.49 12.30 1.42
N LEU A 252 -13.67 13.27 1.85
CA LEU A 252 -13.94 14.67 2.23
C LEU A 252 -14.75 15.01 3.50
N LEU A 253 -14.33 16.16 4.08
CA LEU A 253 -14.92 17.12 5.04
C LEU A 253 -14.18 17.12 6.40
N ASP A 254 -13.63 18.23 6.95
CA ASP A 254 -13.93 19.67 6.83
C ASP A 254 -12.67 20.58 6.94
N ASP A 255 -12.70 21.67 6.16
CA ASP A 255 -12.12 23.04 6.20
C ASP A 255 -10.82 23.46 6.95
N ASP A 256 -10.17 22.65 7.78
CA ASP A 256 -8.98 23.13 8.55
C ASP A 256 -7.62 22.64 8.03
N ILE A 257 -7.61 21.79 7.01
CA ILE A 257 -6.37 21.29 6.39
C ILE A 257 -6.14 22.05 5.07
N ILE A 258 -5.30 23.08 5.12
CA ILE A 258 -4.88 23.78 3.91
C ILE A 258 -3.88 22.89 3.16
N LEU A 259 -4.34 22.31 2.05
CA LEU A 259 -3.50 21.59 1.09
C LEU A 259 -2.94 22.61 0.10
N PHE A 260 -1.65 22.92 0.24
CA PHE A 260 -0.93 23.58 -0.84
C PHE A 260 -0.36 22.49 -1.75
N ASN A 261 -0.80 22.49 -3.01
CA ASN A 261 -0.14 21.78 -4.10
C ASN A 261 1.10 22.56 -4.55
#